data_AF-A0A1Q9NTP7-F1
#
_entry.id   AF-A0A1Q9NTP7-F1
#
_cell.length_a   1.000
_cell.length_b   1.000
_cell.length_c   1.000
_cell.angle_alpha   90.00
_cell.angle_beta   90.00
_cell.angle_gamma   90.00
#
_symmetry.space_group_name_H-M   'P 1'
#
loop_
_entity.id
_entity.type
_entity.pdbx_description
1 polymer ?
#
loop_
_entity_poly.entity_id
_entity_poly.type
_entity_poly.pdbx_seq_one_letter_code
_entity_poly.pdbx_strand_id
1 'polypeptide(L)'
;MKLVIIMANKTKTVNSSNLIRDLAKWEHIFSTQCAYRSSLKQTNKPICKHLFTNDSECKYFGCPIVQDNYVGFQRDSDTILIISKNAKAEKYIDTWKFETLPENKEEADKQIKKAVKVLHNDIADAALKKFDYLHQITETIRQSEKMESEEENEID
;
A
#
# COMPACT_ATOMS: atom_id res chain seq x y z
N MET A 1 -16.53 1.80 31.76
CA MET A 1 -15.54 2.75 31.20
C MET A 1 -16.15 3.35 29.92
N LYS A 2 -16.51 4.64 29.91
CA LYS A 2 -17.10 5.31 28.73
C LYS A 2 -15.96 5.79 27.83
N LEU A 3 -15.83 5.26 26.61
CA LEU A 3 -14.90 5.79 25.62
C LEU A 3 -15.54 6.99 24.92
N VAL A 4 -14.96 8.17 25.13
CA VAL A 4 -15.32 9.41 24.45
C VAL A 4 -14.49 9.47 23.16
N ILE A 5 -15.14 9.38 22.00
CA ILE A 5 -14.48 9.57 20.70
C ILE A 5 -14.59 11.06 20.35
N ILE A 6 -13.50 11.81 20.56
CA ILE A 6 -13.32 13.13 19.95
C ILE A 6 -12.43 12.93 18.73
N MET A 7 -13.03 12.90 17.54
CA MET A 7 -12.30 13.16 16.29
C MET A 7 -13.14 14.05 15.39
N ALA A 8 -12.98 15.35 15.58
CA ALA A 8 -13.35 16.35 14.60
C ALA A 8 -12.21 16.45 13.60
N ASN A 9 -12.36 15.82 12.44
CA ASN A 9 -11.82 16.35 11.18
C ASN A 9 -12.50 15.66 9.99
N LYS A 10 -12.87 16.49 9.01
CA LYS A 10 -13.65 16.20 7.79
C LYS A 10 -13.35 14.80 7.22
N THR A 11 -14.12 13.80 7.63
CA THR A 11 -14.05 12.45 7.10
C THR A 11 -15.25 12.25 6.19
N LYS A 12 -14.99 11.90 4.93
CA LYS A 12 -15.99 11.25 4.07
C LYS A 12 -16.63 10.14 4.90
N THR A 13 -17.95 10.07 4.87
CA THR A 13 -18.78 9.09 5.59
C THR A 13 -18.29 7.67 5.32
N VAL A 14 -17.44 7.14 6.20
CA VAL A 14 -17.10 5.72 6.24
C VAL A 14 -18.36 4.99 6.69
N ASN A 15 -18.81 4.01 5.90
CA ASN A 15 -19.96 3.19 6.26
C ASN A 15 -19.67 2.51 7.62
N SER A 16 -20.45 2.85 8.64
CA SER A 16 -20.20 2.51 10.05
C SER A 16 -20.10 1.01 10.31
N SER A 17 -20.78 0.20 9.50
CA SER A 17 -20.75 -1.27 9.59
C SER A 17 -19.37 -1.86 9.27
N ASN A 18 -18.70 -1.36 8.21
CA ASN A 18 -17.38 -1.82 7.81
C ASN A 18 -16.32 -1.39 8.84
N LEU A 19 -16.48 -0.19 9.41
CA LEU A 19 -15.55 0.32 10.42
C LEU A 19 -15.54 -0.54 11.70
N ILE A 20 -16.71 -0.95 12.20
CA ILE A 20 -16.82 -1.80 13.38
C ILE A 20 -16.16 -3.16 13.13
N ARG A 21 -16.41 -3.76 11.96
CA ARG A 21 -15.79 -5.03 11.57
C ARG A 21 -14.27 -4.92 11.51
N ASP A 22 -13.75 -3.88 10.87
CA ASP A 22 -12.31 -3.69 10.72
C ASP A 22 -11.63 -3.40 12.06
N LEU A 23 -12.28 -2.65 12.96
CA LEU A 23 -11.80 -2.46 14.33
C LEU A 23 -11.70 -3.78 15.10
N ALA A 24 -12.72 -4.65 15.00
CA ALA A 24 -12.68 -5.97 15.65
C ALA A 24 -11.53 -6.85 15.11
N LYS A 25 -11.30 -6.85 13.79
CA LYS A 25 -10.14 -7.52 13.18
C LYS A 25 -8.83 -6.96 13.71
N TRP A 26 -8.73 -5.64 13.83
CA TRP A 26 -7.53 -4.97 14.33
C TRP A 26 -7.25 -5.30 15.78
N GLU A 27 -8.26 -5.22 16.66
CA GLU A 27 -8.11 -5.59 18.07
C GLU A 27 -7.60 -7.02 18.20
N HIS A 28 -8.15 -7.95 17.41
CA HIS A 28 -7.68 -9.33 17.38
C HIS A 28 -6.22 -9.45 16.92
N ILE A 29 -5.87 -8.86 15.77
CA ILE A 29 -4.50 -8.94 15.22
C ILE A 29 -3.47 -8.22 16.10
N PHE A 30 -3.86 -7.13 16.74
CA PHE A 30 -2.97 -6.31 17.56
C PHE A 30 -2.72 -6.94 18.93
N SER A 31 -3.75 -7.54 19.54
CA SER A 31 -3.63 -8.23 20.83
C SER A 31 -2.98 -9.61 20.74
N THR A 32 -2.97 -10.22 19.55
CA THR A 32 -2.36 -11.54 19.31
C THR A 32 -1.02 -11.43 18.56
N GLN A 33 -0.38 -12.56 18.28
CA GLN A 33 0.86 -12.60 17.50
C GLN A 33 0.56 -12.48 16.00
N CYS A 34 0.65 -11.26 15.47
CA CYS A 34 0.65 -11.04 14.02
C CYS A 34 1.97 -11.51 13.40
N ALA A 35 1.90 -12.48 12.47
CA ALA A 35 3.07 -13.06 11.80
C ALA A 35 3.92 -12.04 11.01
N TYR A 36 3.32 -10.92 10.61
CA TYR A 36 4.00 -9.86 9.87
C TYR A 36 4.51 -8.73 10.76
N ARG A 37 4.17 -8.73 12.05
CA ARG A 37 4.59 -7.67 12.98
C ARG A 37 5.96 -7.99 13.56
N SER A 38 6.88 -7.06 13.42
CA SER A 38 8.21 -7.12 14.01
C SER A 38 8.42 -5.92 14.92
N SER A 39 8.88 -6.17 16.14
CA SER A 39 9.38 -5.12 17.04
C SER A 39 10.89 -4.97 16.80
N LEU A 40 11.30 -3.89 16.13
CA LEU A 40 12.72 -3.51 16.11
C LEU A 40 13.02 -2.71 17.37
N LYS A 41 14.12 -3.03 18.08
CA LYS A 41 14.55 -2.32 19.29
C LYS A 41 14.88 -0.83 19.02
N GLN A 42 15.19 -0.48 17.79
CA GLN A 42 15.63 0.86 17.38
C GLN A 42 14.47 1.82 17.10
N THR A 43 13.25 1.33 16.87
CA THR A 43 12.07 2.16 16.59
C THR A 43 11.02 1.95 17.67
N ASN A 44 10.52 3.02 18.28
CA ASN A 44 9.39 2.94 19.23
C ASN A 44 8.06 2.49 18.58
N LYS A 45 8.07 2.21 17.27
CA LYS A 45 6.90 1.81 16.50
C LYS A 45 7.08 0.39 15.93
N PRO A 46 6.05 -0.45 15.99
CA PRO A 46 6.10 -1.79 15.39
C PRO A 46 6.12 -1.69 13.86
N ILE A 47 6.87 -2.58 13.22
CA ILE A 47 7.02 -2.64 11.76
C ILE A 47 6.16 -3.77 11.20
N CYS A 48 5.49 -3.51 10.09
CA CYS A 48 4.74 -4.47 9.30
C CYS A 48 5.61 -4.96 8.14
N LYS A 49 5.88 -6.27 8.10
CA LYS A 49 6.59 -6.96 7.01
C LYS A 49 5.65 -7.55 5.96
N HIS A 50 4.37 -7.19 6.00
CA HIS A 50 3.42 -7.68 5.00
C HIS A 50 3.80 -7.13 3.63
N LEU A 51 3.84 -8.01 2.63
CA LEU A 51 4.33 -7.72 1.29
C LEU A 51 3.67 -6.48 0.64
N PHE A 52 2.37 -6.31 0.86
CA PHE A 52 1.60 -5.20 0.29
C PHE A 52 1.56 -3.92 1.13
N THR A 53 2.25 -3.84 2.27
CA THR A 53 2.25 -2.62 3.10
C THR A 53 2.80 -1.40 2.36
N ASN A 54 2.23 -0.22 2.59
CA ASN A 54 2.67 1.02 1.92
C ASN A 54 3.79 1.77 2.64
N ASP A 55 3.81 1.77 3.98
CA ASP A 55 4.74 2.57 4.78
C ASP A 55 5.49 1.77 5.85
N SER A 56 5.35 0.44 5.82
CA SER A 56 5.97 -0.49 6.78
C SER A 56 5.60 -0.28 8.24
N GLU A 57 4.72 0.67 8.59
CA GLU A 57 4.28 0.88 9.97
C GLU A 57 3.15 -0.10 10.31
N CYS A 58 3.24 -0.81 11.44
CA CYS A 58 2.17 -1.69 11.89
C CYS A 58 1.10 -0.90 12.64
N LYS A 59 0.18 -0.30 11.88
CA LYS A 59 -0.94 0.51 12.37
C LYS A 59 -2.25 0.11 11.71
N TYR A 60 -3.36 0.50 12.33
CA TYR A 60 -4.71 0.23 11.84
C TYR A 60 -4.91 0.71 10.39
N PHE A 61 -4.76 2.02 10.18
CA PHE A 61 -4.77 2.65 8.85
C PHE A 61 -3.41 2.43 8.17
N GLY A 62 -3.26 1.27 7.55
CA GLY A 62 -2.02 0.84 6.92
C GLY A 62 -1.91 -0.68 6.82
N CYS A 63 -2.67 -1.41 7.64
CA CYS A 63 -2.65 -2.87 7.63
C CYS A 63 -3.47 -3.47 6.47
N PRO A 64 -2.84 -4.10 5.47
CA PRO A 64 -3.54 -4.70 4.32
C PRO A 64 -4.44 -5.89 4.69
N ILE A 65 -4.20 -6.53 5.83
CA ILE A 65 -5.03 -7.65 6.31
C ILE A 65 -6.37 -7.14 6.84
N VAL A 66 -6.33 -6.07 7.63
CA VAL A 66 -7.50 -5.51 8.31
C VAL A 66 -8.44 -4.82 7.35
N GLN A 67 -7.88 -3.91 6.54
CA GLN A 67 -8.66 -3.02 5.68
C GLN A 67 -9.38 -3.83 4.60
N ASP A 68 -10.69 -3.68 4.47
CA ASP A 68 -11.45 -4.36 3.42
C ASP A 68 -11.12 -3.84 2.01
N ASN A 69 -10.91 -2.53 1.89
CA ASN A 69 -10.39 -1.92 0.66
C ASN A 69 -8.96 -1.49 0.91
N TYR A 70 -8.05 -1.95 0.07
CA TYR A 70 -6.64 -1.61 0.16
C TYR A 70 -6.06 -1.49 -1.24
N VAL A 71 -5.17 -0.52 -1.42
CA VAL A 71 -4.35 -0.38 -2.61
C VAL A 71 -2.90 -0.34 -2.15
N GLY A 72 -2.09 -1.23 -2.71
CA GLY A 72 -0.64 -1.25 -2.54
C GLY A 72 0.08 -1.28 -3.88
N PHE A 73 1.40 -1.21 -3.82
CA PHE A 73 2.25 -1.25 -5.00
C PHE A 73 3.41 -2.22 -4.84
N GLN A 74 3.82 -2.81 -5.95
CA GLN A 74 5.05 -3.58 -6.08
C GLN A 74 5.75 -3.21 -7.37
N ARG A 75 7.08 -3.32 -7.37
CA ARG A 75 7.86 -3.29 -8.59
C ARG A 75 8.10 -4.73 -9.04
N ASP A 76 7.92 -4.99 -10.32
CA ASP A 76 8.31 -6.21 -10.99
C ASP A 76 9.22 -5.84 -12.17
N SER A 77 10.53 -6.05 -11.98
CA SER A 77 11.57 -5.56 -12.90
C SER A 77 11.43 -4.07 -13.22
N ASP A 78 11.18 -3.72 -14.47
CA ASP A 78 11.01 -2.36 -14.99
C ASP A 78 9.55 -1.86 -14.93
N THR A 79 8.63 -2.65 -14.38
CA THR A 79 7.21 -2.29 -14.29
C THR A 79 6.75 -2.12 -12.84
N ILE A 80 5.67 -1.36 -12.66
CA ILE A 80 5.02 -1.18 -11.37
C ILE A 80 3.62 -1.79 -11.42
N LEU A 81 3.33 -2.66 -10.47
CA LEU A 81 2.02 -3.28 -10.29
C LEU A 81 1.23 -2.49 -9.24
N ILE A 82 -0.01 -2.15 -9.57
CA ILE A 82 -1.02 -1.75 -8.58
C ILE A 82 -1.73 -3.01 -8.07
N ILE A 83 -1.84 -3.12 -6.74
CA ILE A 83 -2.39 -4.27 -6.05
C ILE A 83 -3.63 -3.82 -5.31
N SER A 84 -4.79 -4.28 -5.76
CA SER A 84 -6.09 -3.90 -5.18
C SER A 84 -6.69 -5.08 -4.42
N LYS A 85 -7.20 -4.81 -3.21
CA LYS A 85 -7.92 -5.81 -2.42
C LYS A 85 -9.40 -5.83 -2.77
N ASN A 86 -9.92 -7.02 -3.08
CA ASN A 86 -11.33 -7.32 -3.18
C ASN A 86 -11.79 -8.13 -1.96
N ALA A 87 -12.22 -7.46 -0.89
CA ALA A 87 -12.73 -8.14 0.32
C ALA A 87 -14.04 -8.94 0.10
N LYS A 88 -14.67 -8.83 -1.07
CA LYS A 88 -15.87 -9.60 -1.43
C LYS A 88 -15.56 -10.83 -2.29
N ALA A 89 -14.28 -11.11 -2.55
CA ALA A 89 -13.89 -12.29 -3.30
C ALA A 89 -14.34 -13.58 -2.58
N GLU A 90 -14.98 -14.49 -3.32
CA GLU A 90 -15.42 -15.78 -2.77
C GLU A 90 -14.23 -16.71 -2.51
N LYS A 91 -13.20 -16.63 -3.36
CA LYS A 91 -11.97 -17.40 -3.22
C LYS A 91 -10.84 -16.51 -2.74
N TYR A 92 -10.00 -17.07 -1.87
CA TYR A 92 -8.83 -16.38 -1.34
C TYR A 92 -7.90 -15.86 -2.45
N ILE A 93 -7.68 -16.66 -3.51
CA ILE A 93 -6.81 -16.28 -4.62
C ILE A 93 -7.29 -15.04 -5.38
N ASP A 94 -8.60 -14.77 -5.37
CA ASP A 94 -9.20 -13.61 -6.04
C ASP A 94 -9.26 -12.37 -5.13
N THR A 95 -8.74 -12.47 -3.89
CA THR A 95 -8.71 -11.35 -2.93
C THR A 95 -7.80 -10.23 -3.40
N TRP A 96 -6.72 -10.56 -4.13
CA TRP A 96 -5.72 -9.60 -4.58
C TRP A 96 -5.70 -9.56 -6.10
N LYS A 97 -6.03 -8.40 -6.67
CA LYS A 97 -5.92 -8.14 -8.09
C LYS A 97 -4.65 -7.37 -8.37
N PHE A 98 -3.87 -7.85 -9.34
CA PHE A 98 -2.64 -7.22 -9.81
C PHE A 98 -2.89 -6.64 -11.20
N GLU A 99 -2.53 -5.38 -11.40
CA GLU A 99 -2.62 -4.72 -12.69
C GLU A 99 -1.33 -3.95 -12.93
N THR A 100 -0.75 -4.09 -14.12
CA THR A 100 0.42 -3.31 -14.51
C THR A 100 0.01 -1.85 -14.73
N LEU A 101 0.76 -0.93 -14.15
CA LEU A 101 0.59 0.50 -14.40
C LEU A 101 1.28 0.90 -15.71
N PRO A 102 0.72 1.87 -16.43
CA PRO A 102 1.40 2.49 -17.56
C PRO A 102 2.77 3.05 -17.16
N GLU A 103 3.73 2.99 -18.07
CA GLU A 103 5.05 3.59 -17.86
C GLU A 103 4.97 5.12 -17.81
N ASN A 104 4.02 5.71 -18.55
CA ASN A 104 3.78 7.14 -18.50
C ASN A 104 3.24 7.54 -17.13
N LYS A 105 4.03 8.33 -16.39
CA LYS A 105 3.68 8.78 -15.04
C LYS A 105 2.31 9.44 -14.95
N GLU A 106 1.93 10.26 -15.92
CA GLU A 106 0.66 10.99 -15.88
C GLU A 106 -0.54 10.05 -16.02
N GLU A 107 -0.44 9.03 -16.87
CA GLU A 107 -1.47 8.01 -17.04
C GLU A 107 -1.57 7.11 -15.80
N ALA A 108 -0.43 6.68 -15.26
CA ALA A 108 -0.37 5.94 -14.00
C ALA A 108 -0.99 6.74 -12.85
N ASP A 109 -0.67 8.03 -12.71
CA ASP A 109 -1.24 8.92 -11.70
C ASP A 109 -2.77 9.00 -11.79
N LYS A 110 -3.33 9.08 -12.99
CA LYS A 110 -4.79 9.12 -13.21
C LYS A 110 -5.43 7.83 -12.70
N GLN A 111 -4.84 6.67 -13.03
CA GLN A 111 -5.31 5.37 -12.58
C GLN A 111 -5.23 5.23 -11.05
N ILE A 112 -4.10 5.63 -10.45
CA ILE A 112 -3.89 5.55 -9.00
C ILE A 112 -4.85 6.47 -8.24
N LYS A 113 -4.98 7.73 -8.65
CA LYS A 113 -5.90 8.69 -8.03
C LYS A 113 -7.33 8.17 -8.04
N LYS A 114 -7.74 7.47 -9.10
CA LYS A 114 -9.05 6.80 -9.16
C LYS A 114 -9.14 5.63 -8.17
N ALA A 115 -8.11 4.79 -8.09
CA ALA A 115 -8.08 3.62 -7.21
C ALA A 115 -8.09 4.01 -5.71
N VAL A 116 -7.34 5.05 -5.32
CA VAL A 116 -7.23 5.46 -3.90
C VAL A 116 -8.38 6.36 -3.43
N LYS A 117 -9.23 6.87 -4.34
CA LYS A 117 -10.32 7.82 -4.03
C LYS A 117 -11.32 7.32 -2.98
N VAL A 118 -11.45 6.00 -2.86
CA VAL A 118 -12.37 5.29 -1.96
C VAL A 118 -11.73 4.89 -0.63
N LEU A 119 -10.42 5.11 -0.48
CA LEU A 119 -9.67 4.76 0.72
C LEU A 119 -9.71 5.88 1.76
N HIS A 120 -9.37 5.53 3.00
CA HIS A 120 -9.06 6.52 4.03
C HIS A 120 -7.83 7.35 3.63
N ASN A 121 -7.82 8.65 3.97
CA ASN A 121 -6.77 9.58 3.56
C ASN A 121 -5.36 9.07 3.92
N ASP A 122 -5.16 8.57 5.15
CA ASP A 122 -3.86 8.04 5.57
C ASP A 122 -3.36 6.88 4.68
N ILE A 123 -4.28 6.02 4.21
CA ILE A 123 -3.93 4.89 3.33
C ILE A 123 -3.65 5.42 1.93
N ALA A 124 -4.47 6.34 1.43
CA ALA A 124 -4.31 6.95 0.11
C ALA A 124 -2.98 7.72 0.01
N ASP A 125 -2.64 8.51 1.02
CA ASP A 125 -1.40 9.29 1.07
C ASP A 125 -0.17 8.38 1.14
N ALA A 126 -0.22 7.33 1.95
CA ALA A 126 0.86 6.33 2.01
C ALA A 126 1.02 5.59 0.67
N ALA A 127 -0.09 5.24 0.02
CA ALA A 127 -0.09 4.58 -1.28
C ALA A 127 0.55 5.48 -2.35
N LEU A 128 0.14 6.75 -2.44
CA LEU A 128 0.69 7.74 -3.38
C LEU A 128 2.20 7.93 -3.18
N LYS A 129 2.64 8.10 -1.93
CA LYS A 129 4.07 8.21 -1.60
C LYS A 129 4.88 6.98 -2.02
N LYS A 130 4.33 5.79 -1.79
CA LYS A 130 4.99 4.54 -2.21
C LYS A 130 5.10 4.44 -3.73
N PHE A 131 4.06 4.83 -4.45
CA PHE A 131 4.13 4.89 -5.91
C PHE A 131 5.21 5.85 -6.40
N ASP A 132 5.24 7.08 -5.91
CA ASP A 132 6.26 8.06 -6.30
C ASP A 132 7.68 7.51 -6.06
N TYR A 133 7.89 6.86 -4.92
CA TYR A 133 9.17 6.22 -4.60
C TYR A 133 9.54 5.09 -5.57
N LEU A 134 8.60 4.18 -5.85
CA LEU A 134 8.84 3.07 -6.78
C LEU A 134 9.06 3.57 -8.22
N HIS A 135 8.35 4.61 -8.64
CA HIS A 135 8.56 5.24 -9.94
C HIS A 135 9.95 5.85 -10.05
N GLN A 136 10.42 6.55 -9.01
CA GLN A 136 11.79 7.10 -8.99
C GLN A 136 12.84 5.99 -9.11
N ILE A 137 12.70 4.90 -8.34
CA ILE A 137 13.61 3.76 -8.40
C ILE A 137 13.61 3.13 -9.81
N THR A 138 12.43 2.92 -10.37
CA THR A 138 12.28 2.27 -11.69
C THR A 138 12.94 3.10 -12.78
N GLU A 139 12.77 4.43 -12.74
CA GLU A 139 13.43 5.35 -13.67
C GLU A 139 14.96 5.36 -13.48
N THR A 140 15.45 5.34 -12.24
CA THR A 140 16.90 5.25 -11.98
C THR A 140 17.48 3.96 -12.57
N ILE A 141 16.81 2.82 -12.39
CA ILE A 141 17.28 1.54 -12.94
C ILE A 141 17.32 1.58 -14.47
N ARG A 142 16.26 2.07 -15.12
CA ARG A 142 16.21 2.22 -16.58
C ARG A 142 17.33 3.10 -17.12
N GLN A 143 17.65 4.19 -16.42
CA GLN A 143 18.75 5.07 -16.79
C GLN A 143 20.11 4.38 -16.66
N SER A 144 20.33 3.63 -15.58
CA SER A 144 21.56 2.85 -15.38
C SER A 144 21.76 1.79 -16.46
N GLU A 145 20.72 1.01 -16.78
CA GLU A 145 20.78 -0.01 -17.84
C GLU A 145 21.04 0.61 -19.22
N LYS A 146 20.47 1.79 -19.49
CA LYS A 146 20.72 2.52 -20.73
C LYS A 146 22.18 2.96 -20.83
N MET A 147 22.77 3.49 -19.76
CA MET A 147 24.18 3.91 -19.75
C MET A 147 25.13 2.74 -20.00
N GLU A 148 24.89 1.60 -19.34
CA GLU A 148 25.69 0.37 -19.56
C GLU A 148 25.62 -0.08 -21.03
N SER A 149 24.44 -0.02 -21.67
CA SER A 149 24.29 -0.37 -23.08
C SER A 149 24.97 0.62 -24.04
N GLU A 150 25.03 1.91 -23.70
CA GLU A 150 25.71 2.92 -24.51
C GLU A 150 27.23 2.75 -24.42
N GLU A 151 27.77 2.45 -23.24
CA GLU A 151 29.20 2.15 -23.05
C GLU A 151 29.63 0.86 -23.76
N GLU A 152 28.82 -0.20 -23.77
CA GLU A 152 29.12 -1.44 -24.50
C GLU A 152 29.17 -1.23 -26.03
N ASN A 153 28.34 -0.35 -26.58
CA ASN A 153 28.29 -0.07 -28.02
C ASN A 153 29.40 0.89 -28.51
N GLU A 154 30.11 1.57 -27.62
CA GLU A 154 31.27 2.43 -27.96
C GLU A 154 32.61 1.67 -27.97
N ILE A 155 32.61 0.40 -27.54
CA ILE A 155 33.82 -0.43 -27.43
C ILE A 155 34.00 -1.37 -28.66
N ASP A 156 33.00 -1.47 -29.54
CA ASP A 156 33.05 -2.19 -30.84
C ASP A 156 33.36 -1.27 -32.04
#